data_AF-A0A947RWV7-F1
#
_entry.id   AF-A0A947RWV7-F1
#
_cell.length_a   1.000
_cell.length_b   1.000
_cell.length_c   1.000
_cell.angle_alpha   90.00
_cell.angle_beta   90.00
_cell.angle_gamma   90.00
#
_symmetry.space_group_name_H-M   'P 1'
#
loop_
_entity.id
_entity.type
_entity.pdbx_description
1 polymer ?
#
loop_
_entity_poly.entity_id
_entity_poly.type
_entity_poly.pdbx_seq_one_letter_code
_entity_poly.pdbx_strand_id
1 'polypeptide(L)'
;DAECTGCLECVAQCPAPEALVVRAGRRRVRPVVFAAAVLLVFFGGIGVAKLAGRWRTEISQGEYLRRAQELDGPKYHHARGQVPAYGPDD
;
A
#
# COMPACT_ATOMS: atom_id res chain seq x y z
N ASP A 1 17.61 -5.29 1.61
CA ASP A 1 16.82 -6.52 1.82
C ASP A 1 15.51 -6.21 2.54
N ALA A 2 14.53 -5.65 1.81
CA ALA A 2 13.19 -5.35 2.33
C ALA A 2 12.12 -6.35 1.87
N GLU A 3 12.52 -7.31 1.03
CA GLU A 3 11.59 -8.25 0.38
C GLU A 3 11.04 -9.29 1.38
N CYS A 4 11.85 -9.66 2.38
CA CYS A 4 11.49 -10.70 3.34
C CYS A 4 10.38 -10.30 4.33
N THR A 5 10.16 -9.00 4.58
CA THR A 5 9.09 -8.51 5.46
C THR A 5 7.77 -8.26 4.74
N GLY A 6 7.77 -8.30 3.40
CA GLY A 6 6.60 -7.99 2.58
C GLY A 6 5.60 -9.15 2.52
N CYS A 7 6.04 -10.32 2.05
CA CYS A 7 5.19 -11.51 1.91
C CYS A 7 5.36 -12.53 3.04
N LEU A 8 6.46 -12.46 3.82
CA LEU A 8 6.85 -13.43 4.87
C LEU A 8 7.06 -14.87 4.38
N GLU A 9 7.04 -15.11 3.06
CA GLU A 9 7.16 -16.44 2.48
C GLU A 9 8.54 -17.05 2.77
N CYS A 10 9.61 -16.26 2.59
CA CYS A 10 10.97 -16.69 2.91
C CYS A 10 11.17 -17.04 4.39
N VAL A 11 10.37 -16.45 5.30
CA VAL A 11 10.39 -16.78 6.74
C VAL A 11 9.69 -18.12 7.01
N ALA A 12 8.61 -18.40 6.28
CA ALA A 12 7.83 -19.62 6.45
C ALA A 12 8.58 -20.88 6.00
N GLN A 13 9.45 -20.75 5.01
CA GLN A 13 10.12 -21.88 4.34
C GLN A 13 11.52 -22.18 4.89
N CYS A 14 12.08 -21.28 5.72
CA CYS A 14 13.49 -21.33 6.04
C CYS A 14 13.83 -22.52 6.98
N PRO A 15 14.74 -23.42 6.58
CA PRO A 15 15.11 -24.60 7.37
C PRO A 15 16.08 -24.29 8.52
N ALA A 16 16.66 -23.09 8.56
CA ALA A 16 17.60 -22.70 9.61
C ALA A 16 16.87 -22.55 10.96
N PRO A 17 17.36 -23.18 12.05
CA PRO A 17 16.81 -22.96 13.38
C PRO A 17 16.97 -21.48 13.77
N GLU A 18 15.91 -20.85 14.28
CA GLU A 18 15.84 -19.40 14.55
C GLU A 18 15.90 -18.51 13.28
N ALA A 19 15.52 -19.04 12.11
CA ALA A 19 15.32 -18.24 10.90
C ALA A 19 14.50 -16.97 11.15
N LEU A 20 14.74 -15.94 10.34
CA LEU A 20 14.21 -14.57 10.39
C LEU A 20 12.77 -14.44 10.95
N VAL A 21 12.60 -14.50 12.28
CA VAL A 21 11.28 -14.42 12.92
C VAL A 21 10.89 -12.97 13.19
N VAL A 22 9.60 -12.69 13.00
CA VAL A 22 9.00 -11.43 13.45
C VAL A 22 8.96 -11.42 14.98
N ARG A 23 9.59 -10.42 15.61
CA ARG A 23 9.62 -10.25 17.07
C ARG A 23 9.00 -8.92 17.47
N ALA A 24 8.22 -8.94 18.55
CA ALA A 24 7.78 -7.75 19.27
C ALA A 24 8.51 -7.73 20.62
N GLY A 25 9.57 -6.92 20.71
CA GLY A 25 10.51 -6.97 21.83
C GLY A 25 11.16 -8.35 21.95
N ARG A 26 10.99 -9.01 23.10
CA ARG A 26 11.53 -10.36 23.36
C ARG A 26 10.62 -11.50 22.89
N ARG A 27 9.40 -11.20 22.42
CA ARG A 27 8.40 -12.24 22.07
C ARG A 27 8.37 -12.47 20.57
N ARG A 28 8.33 -13.76 20.18
CA ARG A 28 8.05 -14.17 18.80
C ARG A 28 6.59 -13.94 18.48
N VAL A 29 6.32 -13.36 17.31
CA VAL A 29 4.96 -13.06 16.84
C VAL A 29 4.65 -14.01 15.69
N ARG A 30 3.47 -14.63 15.73
CA ARG A 30 2.99 -15.47 14.62
C ARG A 30 2.74 -14.59 13.38
N PRO A 31 3.08 -15.04 12.16
CA PRO A 31 2.85 -14.26 10.93
C PRO A 31 1.42 -13.71 10.78
N VAL A 32 0.41 -14.52 11.10
CA VAL A 32 -1.01 -14.11 11.06
C VAL A 32 -1.31 -12.95 12.02
N VAL A 33 -0.69 -12.94 13.21
CA VAL A 33 -0.87 -11.85 14.19
C VAL A 33 -0.22 -10.57 13.68
N PHE A 34 0.94 -10.67 13.04
CA PHE A 34 1.58 -9.52 12.39
C PHE A 34 0.72 -8.96 11.26
N ALA A 35 0.22 -9.80 10.36
CA ALA A 35 -0.68 -9.38 9.28
C ALA A 35 -1.94 -8.69 9.83
N ALA A 36 -2.57 -9.28 10.84
CA ALA A 36 -3.73 -8.68 11.50
C ALA A 36 -3.40 -7.31 12.13
N ALA A 37 -2.24 -7.17 12.76
CA ALA A 37 -1.80 -5.90 13.33
C ALA A 37 -1.61 -4.81 12.26
N VAL A 38 -1.02 -5.15 11.12
CA VAL A 38 -0.88 -4.22 9.98
C VAL A 38 -2.24 -3.76 9.48
N LEU A 39 -3.18 -4.70 9.26
CA LEU A 39 -4.54 -4.36 8.84
C LEU A 39 -5.25 -3.48 9.87
N LEU A 40 -5.08 -3.77 11.15
CA LEU A 40 -5.67 -2.99 12.24
C LEU A 40 -5.11 -1.57 12.26
N VAL A 41 -3.80 -1.39 12.13
CA VAL A 41 -3.18 -0.06 12.06
C VAL A 41 -3.69 0.71 10.83
N PHE A 42 -3.75 0.06 9.66
CA PHE A 42 -4.20 0.67 8.42
C PHE A 42 -5.68 1.10 8.49
N PHE A 43 -6.58 0.14 8.72
CA PHE A 43 -8.02 0.41 8.77
C PHE A 43 -8.43 1.20 10.01
N GLY A 44 -7.75 0.99 11.14
CA GLY A 44 -7.94 1.76 12.35
C GLY A 44 -7.57 3.23 12.14
N GLY A 45 -6.41 3.51 11.51
CA GLY A 45 -6.02 4.88 11.16
C GLY A 45 -7.02 5.55 10.23
N ILE A 46 -7.46 4.86 9.17
CA ILE A 46 -8.49 5.36 8.25
C ILE A 46 -9.80 5.62 9.01
N GLY A 47 -10.25 4.67 9.83
CA GLY A 47 -11.47 4.77 10.60
C GLY A 47 -11.45 5.96 11.56
N VAL A 48 -10.37 6.11 12.33
CA VAL A 48 -10.15 7.25 13.23
C VAL A 48 -10.14 8.57 12.46
N ALA A 49 -9.43 8.65 11.33
CA ALA A 49 -9.36 9.87 10.54
C ALA A 49 -10.71 10.26 9.93
N LYS A 50 -11.52 9.28 9.49
CA LYS A 50 -12.89 9.47 9.01
C LYS A 50 -13.82 9.94 10.13
N LEU A 51 -13.83 9.24 11.27
CA LEU A 51 -14.66 9.59 12.44
C LEU A 51 -14.31 10.99 12.99
N ALA A 52 -13.03 11.36 12.94
CA ALA A 52 -12.55 12.66 13.38
C ALA A 52 -12.76 13.79 12.35
N GLY A 53 -13.44 13.51 11.22
CA GLY A 53 -13.71 14.48 10.14
C GLY A 53 -12.47 15.00 9.40
N ARG A 54 -11.30 14.38 9.62
CA ARG A 54 -10.01 14.80 9.04
C ARG A 54 -9.73 14.15 7.69
N TRP A 55 -10.47 13.10 7.36
CA TRP A 55 -10.34 12.36 6.10
C TRP A 55 -11.46 12.74 5.14
N ARG A 56 -11.12 13.41 4.03
CA ARG A 56 -12.06 13.79 2.95
C ARG A 56 -11.61 13.19 1.63
N THR A 57 -12.43 12.34 1.04
CA THR A 57 -12.17 11.67 -0.26
C THR A 57 -13.22 12.00 -1.32
N GLU A 58 -14.24 12.77 -0.96
CA GLU A 58 -15.24 13.21 -1.91
C GLU A 58 -14.69 14.32 -2.81
N ILE A 59 -14.82 14.12 -4.12
CA ILE A 59 -14.53 15.10 -5.16
C ILE A 59 -15.79 15.19 -6.01
N SER A 60 -16.21 16.41 -6.36
CA SER A 60 -17.37 16.59 -7.22
C SER A 60 -17.05 16.11 -8.64
N GLN A 61 -18.07 15.69 -9.39
CA GLN A 61 -17.91 15.30 -10.80
C GLN A 61 -17.29 16.42 -11.64
N GLY A 62 -17.70 17.68 -11.42
CA GLY A 62 -17.12 18.83 -12.11
C GLY A 62 -15.65 19.05 -11.78
N GLU A 63 -15.26 18.88 -10.51
CA GLU A 63 -13.86 18.97 -10.11
C GLU A 63 -13.02 17.84 -10.72
N TYR A 64 -13.56 16.61 -10.72
CA TYR A 64 -12.92 15.47 -11.35
C TYR A 64 -12.66 15.72 -12.84
N LEU A 65 -13.67 16.16 -13.60
CA LEU A 65 -13.54 16.47 -15.03
C LEU A 65 -12.53 17.58 -15.30
N ARG A 66 -12.53 18.64 -14.49
CA ARG A 66 -11.54 19.72 -14.58
C ARG A 66 -10.12 19.19 -14.38
N ARG A 67 -9.90 18.34 -13.38
CA ARG A 67 -8.59 17.75 -13.09
C ARG A 67 -8.12 16.81 -14.20
N ALA A 68 -9.03 16.05 -14.81
CA ALA A 68 -8.72 15.18 -15.94
C ALA A 68 -8.22 15.96 -17.16
N GLN A 69 -8.78 17.16 -17.42
CA GLN A 69 -8.30 18.03 -18.51
C GLN A 69 -6.91 18.62 -18.24
N GLU A 70 -6.56 18.82 -16.96
CA GLU A 70 -5.25 19.34 -16.55
C GLU A 70 -4.18 18.24 -16.38
N LEU A 71 -4.51 16.98 -16.65
CA LEU A 71 -3.70 15.83 -16.25
C LEU A 71 -2.28 15.89 -16.84
N ASP A 72 -2.12 16.32 -18.09
CA ASP A 72 -0.81 16.46 -18.76
C ASP A 72 -0.02 17.71 -18.35
N GLY A 73 -0.58 18.54 -17.47
CA GLY A 73 0.08 19.76 -16.99
C GLY A 73 1.27 19.49 -16.06
N PRO A 74 2.23 20.44 -15.94
CA PRO A 74 3.43 20.28 -15.10
C PRO A 74 3.12 20.14 -13.60
N LYS A 75 1.87 20.43 -13.20
CA LYS A 75 1.37 20.23 -11.84
C LYS A 75 1.35 18.76 -11.41
N TYR A 76 1.17 17.84 -12.37
CA TYR A 76 1.20 16.41 -12.11
C TYR A 76 2.51 15.86 -12.65
N HIS A 77 3.43 15.55 -11.73
CA HIS A 77 4.64 14.82 -12.09
C HIS A 77 4.28 13.36 -12.38
N HIS A 78 3.82 13.11 -13.61
CA HIS A 78 3.77 11.75 -14.12
C HIS A 78 5.19 11.30 -14.37
N ALA A 79 5.67 10.33 -13.58
CA ALA A 79 6.84 9.55 -13.95
C ALA A 79 6.44 8.68 -15.15
N ARG A 80 6.36 9.29 -16.35
CA ARG A 80 6.03 8.60 -17.59
C ARG A 80 7.21 7.71 -17.95
N GLY A 81 7.16 6.45 -17.52
CA GLY A 81 7.80 5.38 -18.28
C GLY A 81 7.24 5.38 -19.71
N GLN A 82 7.97 4.81 -20.65
CA GLN A 82 7.47 4.65 -22.01
C GLN A 82 6.30 3.65 -21.99
N VAL A 83 5.09 4.12 -22.29
CA VAL A 83 3.93 3.25 -22.50
C VAL A 83 3.89 2.97 -24.00
N PRO A 84 4.00 1.70 -24.45
CA PRO A 84 3.83 1.37 -25.86
C PRO A 84 2.42 1.79 -26.30
N ALA A 85 2.29 2.24 -27.55
CA ALA A 85 0.98 2.52 -28.12
C ALA A 85 0.13 1.24 -28.07
N TYR A 86 -1.13 1.38 -27.68
CA TYR A 86 -2.15 0.37 -27.93
C TYR A 86 -2.12 0.05 -29.44
N GLY A 87 -1.97 -1.22 -29.77
CA GLY A 87 -1.95 -1.75 -31.12
C GLY A 87 -3.36 -2.05 -31.65
N PRO A 88 -3.46 -2.60 -32.86
CA PRO A 88 -4.74 -2.93 -33.48
C PRO A 88 -5.41 -4.21 -32.93
N ASP A 89 -4.73 -4.97 -32.07
CA ASP A 89 -5.15 -6.30 -31.61
C ASP A 89 -5.40 -6.38 -30.08
N ASP A 90 -5.55 -5.23 -29.43
CA ASP A 90 -5.78 -5.07 -27.99
C ASP A 90 -7.19 -4.58 -27.61
#